data_AF-A0A222FFF4-F1
#
_entry.id   AF-A0A222FFF4-F1
#
_cell.length_a   1.000
_cell.length_b   1.000
_cell.length_c   1.000
_cell.angle_alpha   90.00
_cell.angle_beta   90.00
_cell.angle_gamma   90.00
#
_symmetry.space_group_name_H-M   'P 1'
#
loop_
_entity.id
_entity.type
_entity.pdbx_description
1 polymer ?
#
loop_
_entity_poly.entity_id
_entity_poly.type
_entity_poly.pdbx_seq_one_letter_code
_entity_poly.pdbx_strand_id
1 'polypeptide(L)'
;MASSKTGIALIDPTLNDADILADQVQQQGLTPLFICQDGNPLTQLIKQLSTIGGADHLHAFCHAEPGQLHIGNSKIDLTSLTDLATPLQQLGEQIHHGVLLYGCEVARGGTGQLFIQQLSQLLQRPVAAASETIGLSENGPNWRLDHGPIELTSQAIAADLYRHTLAATTLTFSSNDNGWDSDHIAEDGEGGSTDIAGITIQILNISNSSGTKTNSMNWFDSGDIGSGDGFTGLTVDFNSFGGEWGGWRSKAAMAPSLSLMVLIFTTGAIKTAKP
;
A
#
# COMPACT_ATOMS: atom_id res chain seq x y z
N MET A 1 -27.20 19.16 20.86
CA MET A 1 -25.76 19.48 20.81
C MET A 1 -25.09 18.29 20.17
N ALA A 2 -24.44 18.44 19.01
CA ALA A 2 -23.66 17.36 18.43
C ALA A 2 -22.52 17.05 19.41
N SER A 3 -22.40 15.78 19.83
CA SER A 3 -21.23 15.33 20.59
C SER A 3 -20.00 15.68 19.76
N SER A 4 -19.10 16.53 20.27
CA SER A 4 -17.84 16.78 19.58
C SER A 4 -17.13 15.43 19.47
N LYS A 5 -16.93 14.91 18.26
CA LYS A 5 -16.10 13.73 18.03
C LYS A 5 -14.65 14.14 18.30
N THR A 6 -14.23 14.13 19.57
CA THR A 6 -12.84 14.29 19.97
C THR A 6 -12.10 13.03 19.53
N GLY A 7 -11.26 13.13 18.50
CA GLY A 7 -10.53 11.98 17.99
C GLY A 7 -9.29 12.43 17.22
N ILE A 8 -8.35 11.51 17.07
CA ILE A 8 -7.10 11.75 16.33
C ILE A 8 -7.21 11.07 14.98
N ALA A 9 -6.89 11.79 13.92
CA ALA A 9 -6.73 11.23 12.58
C ALA A 9 -5.25 11.10 12.25
N LEU A 10 -4.69 9.90 12.39
CA LEU A 10 -3.39 9.57 11.83
C LEU A 10 -3.52 9.53 10.31
N ILE A 11 -2.76 10.37 9.61
CA ILE A 11 -2.70 10.39 8.16
C ILE A 11 -1.29 10.00 7.74
N ASP A 12 -1.19 8.88 7.02
CA ASP A 12 0.07 8.47 6.43
C ASP A 12 0.51 9.48 5.36
N PRO A 13 1.71 10.09 5.48
CA PRO A 13 2.21 11.05 4.48
C PRO A 13 2.49 10.43 3.11
N THR A 14 2.48 9.10 2.96
CA THR A 14 2.64 8.43 1.66
C THR A 14 1.38 8.45 0.81
N LEU A 15 0.23 8.78 1.40
CA LEU A 15 -1.03 8.94 0.65
C LEU A 15 -0.96 10.16 -0.28
N ASN A 16 -1.41 10.00 -1.52
CA ASN A 16 -1.60 11.09 -2.47
C ASN A 16 -2.58 12.13 -1.92
N ASP A 17 -2.28 13.42 -2.02
CA ASP A 17 -3.15 14.51 -1.54
C ASP A 17 -3.60 14.34 -0.07
N ALA A 18 -2.68 13.88 0.79
CA ALA A 18 -2.92 13.68 2.22
C ALA A 18 -3.40 14.96 2.96
N ASP A 19 -3.09 16.14 2.42
CA ASP A 19 -3.59 17.43 2.89
C ASP A 19 -5.11 17.57 2.70
N ILE A 20 -5.68 17.07 1.59
CA ILE A 20 -7.13 17.03 1.39
C ILE A 20 -7.80 16.16 2.46
N LEU A 21 -7.22 15.00 2.80
CA LEU A 21 -7.72 14.18 3.91
C LEU A 21 -7.66 14.96 5.22
N ALA A 22 -6.54 15.61 5.52
CA ALA A 22 -6.34 16.37 6.75
C ALA A 22 -7.37 17.49 6.92
N ASP A 23 -7.64 18.25 5.86
CA ASP A 23 -8.64 19.30 5.87
C ASP A 23 -10.05 18.74 6.13
N GLN A 24 -10.42 17.63 5.47
CA GLN A 24 -11.74 17.03 5.62
C GLN A 24 -11.96 16.38 6.99
N VAL A 25 -10.96 15.72 7.56
CA VAL A 25 -11.08 15.15 8.92
C VAL A 25 -11.14 16.26 9.97
N GLN A 26 -10.40 17.35 9.76
CA GLN A 26 -10.44 18.51 10.64
C GLN A 26 -11.80 19.21 10.64
N GLN A 27 -12.42 19.36 9.47
CA GLN A 27 -13.79 19.89 9.34
C GLN A 27 -14.84 19.02 10.05
N GLN A 28 -14.54 17.74 10.26
CA GLN A 28 -15.39 16.78 10.99
C GLN A 28 -15.07 16.70 12.50
N GLY A 29 -14.15 17.54 13.00
CA GLY A 29 -13.81 17.66 14.41
C GLY A 29 -12.66 16.76 14.89
N LEU A 30 -12.01 16.02 13.99
CA LEU A 30 -10.82 15.24 14.33
C LEU A 30 -9.57 16.12 14.28
N THR A 31 -8.57 15.82 15.11
CA THR A 31 -7.27 16.48 15.02
C THR A 31 -6.36 15.66 14.11
N PRO A 32 -5.95 16.19 12.93
CA PRO A 32 -5.03 15.48 12.05
C PRO A 32 -3.63 15.41 12.68
N LEU A 33 -2.99 14.26 12.51
CA LEU A 33 -1.66 13.95 12.99
C LEU A 33 -0.90 13.22 11.89
N PHE A 34 0.29 13.72 11.57
CA PHE A 34 1.18 13.12 10.61
C PHE A 34 2.37 12.48 11.32
N ILE A 35 2.85 11.37 10.76
CA ILE A 35 4.11 10.72 11.12
C ILE A 35 5.20 11.11 10.13
N CYS A 36 6.45 11.18 10.58
CA CYS A 36 7.60 11.34 9.69
C CYS A 36 7.97 10.01 9.04
N GLN A 37 8.37 10.04 7.76
CA GLN A 37 8.73 8.83 7.00
C GLN A 37 10.01 8.15 7.53
N ASP A 38 10.96 8.90 8.09
CA ASP A 38 12.29 8.40 8.47
C ASP A 38 12.33 7.67 9.84
N GLY A 39 11.19 7.53 10.53
CA GLY A 39 11.12 6.95 11.87
C GLY A 39 10.11 5.82 11.98
N ASN A 40 10.23 5.01 13.04
CA ASN A 40 9.22 3.99 13.32
C ASN A 40 7.85 4.67 13.61
N PRO A 41 6.80 4.35 12.85
CA PRO A 41 5.51 5.05 12.92
C PRO A 41 4.80 4.82 14.25
N LEU A 42 4.85 3.61 14.81
CA LEU A 42 4.22 3.29 16.09
C LEU A 42 4.87 4.08 17.23
N THR A 43 6.20 4.18 17.24
CA THR A 43 6.93 4.94 18.27
C THR A 43 6.56 6.42 18.21
N GLN A 44 6.45 6.99 17.02
CA GLN A 44 6.05 8.38 16.83
C GLN A 44 4.61 8.62 17.30
N LEU A 45 3.69 7.74 16.88
CA LEU A 45 2.28 7.83 17.24
C LEU A 45 2.08 7.73 18.76
N ILE A 46 2.70 6.75 19.43
CA ILE A 46 2.66 6.61 20.89
C ILE A 46 3.12 7.89 21.57
N LYS A 47 4.28 8.42 21.16
CA LYS A 47 4.85 9.65 21.74
C LYS A 47 3.92 10.85 21.58
N GLN A 48 3.35 11.04 20.38
CA GLN A 48 2.46 12.16 20.10
C GLN A 48 1.16 12.03 20.90
N LEU A 49 0.54 10.84 20.93
CA LEU A 49 -0.67 10.60 21.72
C LEU A 49 -0.43 10.80 23.21
N SER A 50 0.69 10.34 23.76
CA SER A 50 1.04 10.59 25.17
C SER A 50 1.22 12.08 25.49
N THR A 51 1.70 12.88 24.53
CA THR A 51 1.90 14.33 24.73
C THR A 51 0.58 15.08 24.84
N ILE A 52 -0.47 14.59 24.18
CA ILE A 52 -1.80 15.21 24.16
C ILE A 52 -2.79 14.56 25.13
N GLY A 53 -2.36 13.55 25.90
CA GLY A 53 -3.16 12.86 26.90
C GLY A 53 -4.01 11.70 26.37
N GLY A 54 -3.72 11.20 25.16
CA GLY A 54 -4.44 10.10 24.51
C GLY A 54 -5.45 10.56 23.46
N ALA A 55 -6.24 9.61 22.96
CA ALA A 55 -7.31 9.82 21.99
C ALA A 55 -8.54 8.98 22.34
N ASP A 56 -9.75 9.55 22.19
CA ASP A 56 -10.96 8.74 22.38
C ASP A 56 -11.04 7.67 21.29
N HIS A 57 -10.93 8.09 20.04
CA HIS A 57 -10.80 7.22 18.88
C HIS A 57 -9.55 7.58 18.06
N LEU A 58 -8.88 6.55 17.55
CA LEU A 58 -7.84 6.70 16.54
C LEU A 58 -8.42 6.35 15.17
N HIS A 59 -8.47 7.32 14.27
CA HIS A 59 -8.77 7.13 12.86
C HIS A 59 -7.44 7.05 12.12
N ALA A 60 -7.09 5.91 11.54
CA ALA A 60 -5.83 5.74 10.81
C ALA A 60 -6.10 5.60 9.32
N PHE A 61 -5.57 6.54 8.53
CA PHE A 61 -5.64 6.57 7.07
C PHE A 61 -4.29 6.16 6.51
N CYS A 62 -4.26 5.04 5.80
CA CYS A 62 -3.03 4.48 5.27
C CYS A 62 -3.30 3.53 4.10
N HIS A 63 -2.25 3.26 3.32
CA HIS A 63 -2.33 2.22 2.30
C HIS A 63 -2.50 0.84 2.93
N ALA A 64 -3.28 -0.03 2.31
CA ALA A 64 -3.52 -1.38 2.83
C ALA A 64 -3.88 -2.40 1.75
N GLU A 65 -3.81 -3.66 2.17
CA GLU A 65 -4.22 -4.87 1.44
C GLU A 65 -4.89 -5.83 2.45
N PRO A 66 -5.54 -6.94 2.00
CA PRO A 66 -6.13 -7.91 2.91
C PRO A 66 -5.17 -8.42 3.99
N GLY A 67 -5.44 -8.06 5.25
CA GLY A 67 -4.65 -8.45 6.42
C GLY A 67 -3.30 -7.72 6.58
N GLN A 68 -3.12 -6.57 5.94
CA GLN A 68 -1.86 -5.82 5.93
C GLN A 68 -2.10 -4.31 5.91
N LEU A 69 -1.33 -3.57 6.71
CA LEU A 69 -1.27 -2.10 6.72
C LEU A 69 0.13 -1.62 6.33
N HIS A 70 0.19 -0.55 5.56
CA HIS A 70 1.42 0.18 5.24
C HIS A 70 1.34 1.53 5.92
N ILE A 71 2.14 1.75 6.96
CA ILE A 71 2.17 3.01 7.71
C ILE A 71 3.59 3.57 7.63
N GLY A 72 3.78 4.65 6.88
CA GLY A 72 5.09 5.17 6.53
C GLY A 72 5.94 4.08 5.87
N ASN A 73 7.12 3.79 6.45
CA ASN A 73 8.01 2.73 5.96
C ASN A 73 7.80 1.37 6.65
N SER A 74 6.73 1.19 7.43
CA SER A 74 6.47 -0.07 8.15
C SER A 74 5.28 -0.82 7.57
N LYS A 75 5.45 -2.13 7.45
CA LYS A 75 4.40 -3.09 7.14
C LYS A 75 3.93 -3.75 8.43
N ILE A 76 2.62 -3.74 8.67
CA ILE A 76 1.97 -4.40 9.81
C ILE A 76 1.02 -5.45 9.26
N ASP A 77 1.29 -6.72 9.56
CA ASP A 77 0.58 -7.90 9.08
C ASP A 77 0.65 -9.01 10.14
N LEU A 78 0.00 -10.16 9.89
CA LEU A 78 -0.02 -11.29 10.82
C LEU A 78 1.37 -11.77 11.27
N THR A 79 2.40 -11.63 10.44
CA THR A 79 3.76 -12.07 10.78
C THR A 79 4.44 -11.09 11.74
N SER A 80 4.33 -9.80 11.44
CA SER A 80 4.93 -8.71 12.21
C SER A 80 4.18 -8.37 13.50
N LEU A 81 2.90 -8.74 13.63
CA LEU A 81 2.13 -8.54 14.88
C LEU A 81 2.82 -9.16 16.10
N THR A 82 3.53 -10.27 15.94
CA THR A 82 4.25 -10.93 17.04
C THR A 82 5.38 -10.04 17.57
N ASP A 83 6.20 -9.49 16.68
CA ASP A 83 7.32 -8.61 17.03
C ASP A 83 6.84 -7.23 17.51
N LEU A 84 5.64 -6.83 17.08
CA LEU A 84 5.02 -5.55 17.42
C LEU A 84 4.09 -5.63 18.64
N ALA A 85 4.03 -6.76 19.36
CA ALA A 85 3.09 -6.94 20.47
C ALA A 85 3.23 -5.86 21.56
N THR A 86 4.45 -5.59 22.03
CA THR A 86 4.72 -4.57 23.06
C THR A 86 4.36 -3.15 22.60
N PRO A 87 4.84 -2.64 21.44
CA PRO A 87 4.46 -1.30 21.00
C PRO A 87 2.97 -1.17 20.69
N LEU A 88 2.30 -2.22 20.20
CA LEU A 88 0.85 -2.20 20.00
C LEU A 88 0.08 -2.12 21.33
N GLN A 89 0.50 -2.83 22.37
CA GLN A 89 -0.09 -2.68 23.70
C GLN A 89 0.07 -1.25 24.24
N GLN A 90 1.26 -0.68 24.12
CA GLN A 90 1.54 0.70 24.53
C GLN A 90 0.70 1.71 23.73
N LEU A 91 0.49 1.48 22.44
CA LEU A 91 -0.42 2.29 21.62
C LEU A 91 -1.86 2.17 22.10
N GLY A 92 -2.31 0.96 22.42
CA GLY A 92 -3.64 0.68 22.97
C GLY A 92 -3.93 1.41 24.28
N GLU A 93 -2.93 1.58 25.14
CA GLU A 93 -3.02 2.36 26.38
C GLU A 93 -3.31 3.85 26.14
N GLN A 94 -2.92 4.39 24.97
CA GLN A 94 -3.17 5.79 24.60
C GLN A 94 -4.55 6.01 23.96
N ILE A 95 -5.33 4.95 23.74
CA ILE A 95 -6.61 5.00 23.03
C ILE A 95 -7.72 4.59 24.01
N HIS A 96 -8.83 5.31 24.07
CA HIS A 96 -9.88 5.00 25.05
C HIS A 96 -10.96 4.06 24.51
N HIS A 97 -11.44 4.28 23.29
CA HIS A 97 -12.60 3.57 22.76
C HIS A 97 -12.28 2.59 21.64
N GLY A 98 -11.43 2.94 20.67
CA GLY A 98 -11.14 2.04 19.56
C GLY A 98 -10.39 2.66 18.41
N VAL A 99 -10.07 1.81 17.42
CA VAL A 99 -9.33 2.17 16.22
C VAL A 99 -10.20 1.95 14.98
N LEU A 100 -10.33 2.99 14.16
CA LEU A 100 -10.96 2.93 12.84
C LEU A 100 -9.84 2.93 11.78
N LEU A 101 -9.67 1.81 11.08
CA LEU A 101 -8.66 1.64 10.04
C LEU A 101 -9.28 1.93 8.67
N TYR A 102 -8.87 3.03 8.07
CA TYR A 102 -9.16 3.40 6.69
C TYR A 102 -7.99 2.97 5.82
N GLY A 103 -8.15 1.81 5.22
CA GLY A 103 -7.24 1.24 4.24
C GLY A 103 -8.03 0.25 3.38
N CYS A 104 -7.63 0.09 2.12
CA CYS A 104 -8.35 -0.82 1.23
C CYS A 104 -8.32 -2.26 1.73
N GLU A 105 -9.49 -2.88 1.79
CA GLU A 105 -9.68 -4.33 1.96
C GLU A 105 -9.03 -4.98 3.19
N VAL A 106 -8.63 -4.20 4.21
CA VAL A 106 -7.93 -4.69 5.42
C VAL A 106 -8.62 -5.91 6.04
N ALA A 107 -9.96 -5.91 6.07
CA ALA A 107 -10.77 -6.97 6.67
C ALA A 107 -11.27 -8.02 5.67
N ARG A 108 -10.82 -7.99 4.41
CA ARG A 108 -11.32 -8.88 3.36
C ARG A 108 -10.86 -10.33 3.59
N GLY A 109 -11.83 -11.25 3.48
CA GLY A 109 -11.59 -12.68 3.61
C GLY A 109 -11.12 -13.13 5.00
N GLY A 110 -10.81 -14.42 5.13
CA GLY A 110 -10.41 -15.00 6.41
C GLY A 110 -9.12 -14.41 6.98
N THR A 111 -8.15 -14.08 6.11
CA THR A 111 -6.88 -13.45 6.50
C THR A 111 -7.09 -12.06 7.09
N GLY A 112 -7.89 -11.21 6.43
CA GLY A 112 -8.18 -9.86 6.91
C GLY A 112 -8.94 -9.86 8.23
N GLN A 113 -9.93 -10.74 8.37
CA GLN A 113 -10.69 -10.89 9.62
C GLN A 113 -9.81 -11.37 10.79
N LEU A 114 -8.92 -12.34 10.54
CA LEU A 114 -7.96 -12.80 11.54
C LEU A 114 -6.99 -11.69 11.95
N PHE A 115 -6.51 -10.90 10.98
CA PHE A 115 -5.62 -9.77 11.22
C PHE A 115 -6.26 -8.73 12.14
N ILE A 116 -7.47 -8.26 11.84
CA ILE A 116 -8.14 -7.25 12.69
C ILE A 116 -8.46 -7.81 14.08
N GLN A 117 -8.74 -9.12 14.20
CA GLN A 117 -8.98 -9.77 15.49
C GLN A 117 -7.70 -9.78 16.34
N GLN A 118 -6.56 -10.20 15.79
CA GLN A 118 -5.29 -10.24 16.51
C GLN A 118 -4.80 -8.83 16.85
N LEU A 119 -4.94 -7.88 15.92
CA LEU A 119 -4.61 -6.48 16.16
C LEU A 119 -5.45 -5.91 17.31
N SER A 120 -6.76 -6.19 17.34
CA SER A 120 -7.65 -5.77 18.43
C SER A 120 -7.25 -6.37 19.79
N GLN A 121 -6.82 -7.64 19.81
CA GLN A 121 -6.32 -8.29 21.03
C GLN A 121 -5.04 -7.64 21.56
N LEU A 122 -4.09 -7.33 20.67
CA LEU A 122 -2.83 -6.68 21.05
C LEU A 122 -3.04 -5.25 21.52
N LEU A 123 -3.91 -4.49 20.85
CA LEU A 123 -4.28 -3.13 21.27
C LEU A 123 -5.13 -3.12 22.55
N GLN A 124 -5.76 -4.24 22.93
CA GLN A 124 -6.80 -4.28 23.97
C GLN A 124 -7.93 -3.25 23.73
N ARG A 125 -8.20 -2.99 22.45
CA ARG A 125 -9.20 -2.04 21.96
C ARG A 125 -9.89 -2.62 20.73
N PRO A 126 -11.19 -2.35 20.52
CA PRO A 126 -11.87 -2.76 19.32
C PRO A 126 -11.27 -2.09 18.09
N VAL A 127 -11.25 -2.83 16.98
CA VAL A 127 -10.77 -2.38 15.67
C VAL A 127 -11.91 -2.50 14.68
N ALA A 128 -12.13 -1.44 13.89
CA ALA A 128 -13.03 -1.44 12.75
C ALA A 128 -12.24 -1.23 11.45
N ALA A 129 -12.63 -1.90 10.38
CA ALA A 129 -11.97 -1.83 9.09
C ALA A 129 -12.94 -2.20 7.95
N ALA A 130 -12.50 -2.04 6.70
CA ALA A 130 -13.29 -2.34 5.52
C ALA A 130 -12.85 -3.64 4.84
N SER A 131 -13.79 -4.42 4.30
CA SER A 131 -13.48 -5.50 3.35
C SER A 131 -13.44 -5.08 1.89
N GLU A 132 -13.80 -3.83 1.60
CA GLU A 132 -13.86 -3.25 0.26
C GLU A 132 -12.84 -2.12 0.11
N THR A 133 -12.66 -1.62 -1.11
CA THR A 133 -11.85 -0.44 -1.42
C THR A 133 -12.33 0.80 -0.66
N ILE A 134 -11.41 1.56 -0.05
CA ILE A 134 -11.69 2.84 0.60
C ILE A 134 -11.14 3.99 -0.26
N GLY A 135 -11.91 5.07 -0.36
CA GLY A 135 -11.64 6.23 -1.21
C GLY A 135 -12.52 6.29 -2.45
N LEU A 136 -12.08 6.99 -3.49
CA LEU A 136 -12.83 7.13 -4.75
C LEU A 136 -12.42 6.04 -5.74
N SER A 137 -13.37 5.17 -6.11
CA SER A 137 -13.22 4.12 -7.13
C SER A 137 -14.19 4.35 -8.30
N GLU A 138 -14.17 3.47 -9.31
CA GLU A 138 -15.12 3.50 -10.43
C GLU A 138 -16.58 3.43 -9.98
N ASN A 139 -16.86 2.75 -8.85
CA ASN A 139 -18.19 2.63 -8.26
C ASN A 139 -18.58 3.85 -7.41
N GLY A 140 -17.74 4.89 -7.38
CA GLY A 140 -17.92 6.09 -6.55
C GLY A 140 -17.14 6.04 -5.23
N PRO A 141 -17.34 7.06 -4.37
CA PRO A 141 -16.67 7.15 -3.08
C PRO A 141 -17.19 6.10 -2.10
N ASN A 142 -16.27 5.39 -1.44
CA ASN A 142 -16.56 4.46 -0.36
C ASN A 142 -15.69 4.74 0.87
N TRP A 143 -16.33 4.99 2.00
CA TRP A 143 -15.67 5.22 3.29
C TRP A 143 -16.26 4.33 4.40
N ARG A 144 -16.98 3.26 4.01
CA ARG A 144 -17.68 2.38 4.96
C ARG A 144 -16.70 1.38 5.58
N LEU A 145 -16.68 1.31 6.90
CA LEU A 145 -16.07 0.22 7.66
C LEU A 145 -17.18 -0.79 8.01
N ASP A 146 -17.10 -2.00 7.47
CA ASP A 146 -18.12 -3.03 7.61
C ASP A 146 -17.72 -4.20 8.51
N HIS A 147 -16.49 -4.18 9.04
CA HIS A 147 -16.01 -5.14 10.03
C HIS A 147 -15.64 -4.42 11.33
N GLY A 148 -15.96 -5.04 12.47
CA GLY A 148 -15.77 -4.50 13.81
C GLY A 148 -17.10 -4.25 14.56
N PRO A 149 -17.06 -3.80 15.83
CA PRO A 149 -18.27 -3.51 16.60
C PRO A 149 -19.09 -2.37 16.00
N ILE A 150 -20.42 -2.47 16.06
CA ILE A 150 -21.36 -1.49 15.46
C ILE A 150 -21.16 -0.10 16.06
N GLU A 151 -20.88 -0.02 17.36
CA GLU A 151 -20.61 1.21 18.07
C GLU A 151 -19.41 1.94 17.47
N LEU A 152 -18.40 1.19 17.02
CA LEU A 152 -17.19 1.75 16.42
C LEU A 152 -17.38 2.07 14.93
N THR A 153 -17.99 1.18 14.16
CA THR A 153 -18.25 1.43 12.73
C THR A 153 -19.20 2.61 12.51
N SER A 154 -20.10 2.88 13.45
CA SER A 154 -20.96 4.08 13.43
C SER A 154 -20.21 5.40 13.61
N GLN A 155 -18.95 5.36 14.08
CA GLN A 155 -18.08 6.54 14.18
C GLN A 155 -17.34 6.84 12.87
N ALA A 156 -17.47 5.98 11.85
CA ALA A 156 -16.82 6.18 10.56
C ALA A 156 -17.08 7.58 9.98
N ILE A 157 -16.08 8.11 9.29
CA ILE A 157 -16.14 9.40 8.62
C ILE A 157 -15.89 9.24 7.12
N ALA A 158 -16.42 10.16 6.33
CA ALA A 158 -16.23 10.17 4.89
C ALA A 158 -15.35 11.36 4.49
N ALA A 159 -14.46 11.15 3.53
CA ALA A 159 -13.64 12.19 2.93
C ALA A 159 -13.94 12.28 1.43
N ASP A 160 -15.14 12.75 1.11
CA ASP A 160 -15.70 12.72 -0.26
C ASP A 160 -15.01 13.68 -1.25
N LEU A 161 -14.06 14.52 -0.82
CA LEU A 161 -13.25 15.36 -1.71
C LEU A 161 -11.93 14.71 -2.06
N TYR A 162 -11.48 13.70 -1.31
CA TYR A 162 -10.35 12.86 -1.67
C TYR A 162 -10.64 12.11 -2.98
N ARG A 163 -9.71 12.16 -3.92
CA ARG A 163 -9.91 11.66 -5.30
C ARG A 163 -9.16 10.36 -5.60
N HIS A 164 -8.51 9.77 -4.60
CA HIS A 164 -7.73 8.54 -4.74
C HIS A 164 -8.36 7.40 -3.93
N THR A 165 -7.86 6.19 -4.12
CA THR A 165 -8.09 5.07 -3.20
C THR A 165 -6.98 4.97 -2.16
N LEU A 166 -7.21 4.22 -1.09
CA LEU A 166 -6.18 3.87 -0.10
C LEU A 166 -5.54 2.50 -0.40
N ALA A 167 -5.52 2.08 -1.67
CA ALA A 167 -4.95 0.80 -2.08
C ALA A 167 -3.43 0.89 -2.00
N ALA A 168 -2.75 -0.11 -1.45
CA ALA A 168 -1.29 -0.14 -1.50
C ALA A 168 -0.83 -0.20 -2.96
N THR A 169 -0.10 0.82 -3.42
CA THR A 169 0.34 0.91 -4.81
C THR A 169 1.67 0.16 -5.02
N THR A 170 1.75 -1.09 -4.53
CA THR A 170 2.89 -1.97 -4.85
C THR A 170 2.48 -2.95 -5.92
N LEU A 171 2.78 -2.64 -7.17
CA LEU A 171 2.62 -3.59 -8.27
C LEU A 171 3.78 -4.58 -8.24
N THR A 172 3.53 -5.80 -7.80
CA THR A 172 4.52 -6.90 -7.80
C THR A 172 4.21 -7.89 -8.90
N PHE A 173 5.12 -8.05 -9.85
CA PHE A 173 5.07 -9.13 -10.83
C PHE A 173 5.75 -10.37 -10.23
N SER A 174 4.97 -11.41 -9.89
CA SER A 174 5.47 -12.56 -9.11
C SER A 174 5.83 -13.79 -9.96
N SER A 175 6.17 -13.60 -11.23
CA SER A 175 6.78 -14.63 -12.11
C SER A 175 5.95 -15.91 -12.32
N ASN A 176 4.66 -15.80 -12.61
CA ASN A 176 3.96 -16.91 -13.25
C ASN A 176 3.71 -16.61 -14.73
N ASP A 177 4.09 -17.55 -15.59
CA ASP A 177 3.88 -17.50 -17.05
C ASP A 177 2.40 -17.74 -17.42
N ASN A 178 1.53 -17.87 -16.41
CA ASN A 178 0.12 -18.20 -16.57
C ASN A 178 -0.70 -16.91 -16.55
N GLY A 179 -1.27 -16.54 -17.70
CA GLY A 179 -2.18 -15.41 -17.83
C GLY A 179 -1.60 -14.20 -18.54
N TRP A 180 -0.46 -14.35 -19.23
CA TRP A 180 0.01 -13.36 -20.20
C TRP A 180 -0.86 -13.44 -21.44
N ASP A 181 -1.33 -12.30 -21.92
CA ASP A 181 -1.95 -12.24 -23.24
C ASP A 181 -0.87 -12.32 -24.36
N SER A 182 -1.30 -12.42 -25.62
CA SER A 182 -0.38 -12.52 -26.76
C SER A 182 0.05 -11.17 -27.31
N ASP A 183 -0.25 -10.06 -26.64
CA ASP A 183 -0.15 -8.69 -27.17
C ASP A 183 1.21 -8.02 -26.88
N HIS A 184 2.06 -8.72 -26.12
CA HIS A 184 3.44 -8.37 -25.78
C HIS A 184 3.57 -7.20 -24.80
N ILE A 185 2.53 -6.90 -24.03
CA ILE A 185 2.53 -5.96 -22.93
C ILE A 185 2.52 -6.77 -21.61
N ALA A 186 3.23 -6.27 -20.60
CA ALA A 186 2.94 -6.68 -19.23
C ALA A 186 2.04 -5.62 -18.61
N GLU A 187 0.78 -5.96 -18.39
CA GLU A 187 -0.23 -5.08 -17.75
C GLU A 187 -0.42 -5.46 -16.28
N ASP A 188 -0.88 -4.53 -15.46
CA ASP A 188 -1.33 -4.87 -14.11
C ASP A 188 -2.54 -5.81 -14.18
N GLY A 189 -2.57 -6.79 -13.27
CA GLY A 189 -3.52 -7.92 -13.34
C GLY A 189 -3.01 -9.11 -14.16
N GLU A 190 -1.89 -8.99 -14.88
CA GLU A 190 -1.23 -10.10 -15.59
C GLU A 190 0.06 -10.57 -14.88
N GLY A 191 0.58 -11.73 -15.28
CA GLY A 191 1.90 -12.23 -14.83
C GLY A 191 2.06 -12.37 -13.31
N GLY A 192 0.95 -12.58 -12.61
CA GLY A 192 0.90 -12.74 -11.15
C GLY A 192 0.84 -11.42 -10.39
N SER A 193 0.65 -10.29 -11.08
CA SER A 193 0.39 -8.99 -10.47
C SER A 193 -1.08 -8.81 -10.11
N THR A 194 -1.35 -7.91 -9.17
CA THR A 194 -2.71 -7.47 -8.80
C THR A 194 -3.12 -6.33 -9.71
N ASP A 195 -4.34 -6.40 -10.27
CA ASP A 195 -4.96 -5.30 -11.03
C ASP A 195 -5.22 -4.08 -10.12
N ILE A 196 -4.77 -2.89 -10.52
CA ILE A 196 -4.98 -1.65 -9.77
C ILE A 196 -6.14 -0.90 -10.41
N ALA A 197 -7.35 -1.09 -9.87
CA ALA A 197 -8.57 -0.49 -10.41
C ALA A 197 -8.43 1.01 -10.75
N GLY A 198 -8.69 1.36 -12.02
CA GLY A 198 -8.67 2.73 -12.54
C GLY A 198 -7.28 3.25 -12.96
N ILE A 199 -6.23 2.42 -12.85
CA ILE A 199 -4.89 2.68 -13.36
C ILE A 199 -4.52 1.52 -14.28
N THR A 200 -3.84 1.81 -15.39
CA THR A 200 -3.29 0.78 -16.27
C THR A 200 -1.78 0.98 -16.33
N ILE A 201 -1.02 0.03 -15.79
CA ILE A 201 0.45 0.09 -15.78
C ILE A 201 0.99 -0.91 -16.80
N GLN A 202 1.44 -0.40 -17.94
CA GLN A 202 1.98 -1.20 -19.02
C GLN A 202 3.50 -1.05 -19.11
N ILE A 203 4.20 -2.19 -19.13
CA ILE A 203 5.61 -2.25 -19.53
C ILE A 203 5.65 -2.73 -20.98
N LEU A 204 6.32 -1.97 -21.85
CA LEU A 204 6.45 -2.29 -23.28
C LEU A 204 7.92 -2.43 -23.68
N ASN A 205 8.23 -3.45 -24.48
CA ASN A 205 9.50 -3.47 -25.24
C ASN A 205 9.29 -2.81 -26.60
N ILE A 206 9.96 -1.68 -26.84
CA ILE A 206 9.80 -0.87 -28.05
C ILE A 206 11.13 -0.70 -28.79
N SER A 207 11.10 -0.80 -30.12
CA SER A 207 12.30 -0.67 -30.99
C SER A 207 12.65 0.78 -31.30
N ASN A 208 11.73 1.71 -31.04
CA ASN A 208 11.89 3.12 -31.37
C ASN A 208 10.98 4.00 -30.49
N SER A 209 11.27 5.30 -30.50
CA SER A 209 10.52 6.32 -29.77
C SER A 209 9.11 6.58 -30.31
N SER A 210 8.72 5.94 -31.40
CA SER A 210 7.33 5.96 -31.92
C SER A 210 6.48 4.82 -31.34
N GLY A 211 7.00 4.04 -30.39
CA GLY A 211 6.25 3.01 -29.69
C GLY A 211 6.04 1.73 -30.50
N THR A 212 6.86 1.46 -31.53
CA THR A 212 6.77 0.19 -32.27
C THR A 212 7.17 -0.97 -31.35
N LYS A 213 6.16 -1.71 -30.88
CA LYS A 213 6.32 -2.94 -30.08
C LYS A 213 7.24 -3.93 -30.80
N THR A 214 8.09 -4.62 -30.05
CA THR A 214 8.95 -5.72 -30.53
C THR A 214 8.62 -7.02 -29.78
N ASN A 215 9.35 -8.10 -30.05
CA ASN A 215 9.25 -9.45 -29.44
C ASN A 215 8.53 -9.54 -28.07
N SER A 216 7.78 -10.63 -27.83
CA SER A 216 7.16 -10.92 -26.53
C SER A 216 8.18 -10.86 -25.40
N MET A 217 7.90 -10.07 -24.36
CA MET A 217 8.62 -10.16 -23.10
C MET A 217 8.07 -11.34 -22.30
N ASN A 218 8.95 -12.17 -21.75
CA ASN A 218 8.57 -13.22 -20.81
C ASN A 218 9.42 -13.11 -19.54
N TRP A 219 8.92 -13.66 -18.45
CA TRP A 219 9.73 -13.85 -17.25
C TRP A 219 10.64 -15.05 -17.42
N PHE A 220 11.94 -14.84 -17.22
CA PHE A 220 12.93 -15.89 -17.22
C PHE A 220 13.66 -15.95 -15.88
N ASP A 221 13.87 -17.16 -15.39
CA ASP A 221 14.61 -17.39 -14.15
C ASP A 221 16.13 -17.22 -14.35
N SER A 222 16.89 -17.29 -13.26
CA SER A 222 18.35 -17.12 -13.32
C SER A 222 19.07 -18.18 -14.16
N GLY A 223 18.52 -19.38 -14.25
CA GLY A 223 19.03 -20.46 -15.08
C GLY A 223 18.75 -20.20 -16.57
N ASP A 224 17.55 -19.76 -16.89
CA ASP A 224 17.10 -19.46 -18.26
C ASP A 224 17.83 -18.26 -18.89
N ILE A 225 18.21 -17.26 -18.08
CA ILE A 225 19.00 -16.11 -18.55
C ILE A 225 20.51 -16.33 -18.46
N GLY A 226 20.97 -17.51 -18.03
CA GLY A 226 22.39 -17.84 -17.91
C GLY A 226 23.17 -16.98 -16.91
N SER A 227 22.49 -16.42 -15.89
CA SER A 227 23.11 -15.55 -14.89
C SER A 227 23.63 -16.37 -13.70
N GLY A 228 24.96 -16.42 -13.54
CA GLY A 228 25.60 -16.99 -12.34
C GLY A 228 25.38 -16.19 -11.06
N ASP A 229 24.73 -15.02 -11.16
CA ASP A 229 24.55 -14.05 -10.08
C ASP A 229 23.14 -14.06 -9.46
N GLY A 230 22.24 -14.97 -9.91
CA GLY A 230 20.92 -15.18 -9.32
C GLY A 230 19.86 -14.14 -9.68
N PHE A 231 20.00 -13.46 -10.81
CA PHE A 231 18.99 -12.51 -11.30
C PHE A 231 17.81 -13.23 -11.95
N THR A 232 16.60 -12.72 -11.79
CA THR A 232 15.46 -13.02 -12.68
C THR A 232 15.12 -11.75 -13.47
N GLY A 233 14.45 -11.89 -14.61
CA GLY A 233 14.16 -10.71 -15.43
C GLY A 233 13.01 -10.88 -16.39
N LEU A 234 12.38 -9.76 -16.69
CA LEU A 234 11.44 -9.61 -17.79
C LEU A 234 12.25 -9.28 -19.05
N THR A 235 12.35 -10.20 -19.99
CA THR A 235 13.19 -10.02 -21.19
C THR A 235 12.59 -10.73 -22.39
N VAL A 236 13.01 -10.29 -23.58
CA VAL A 236 12.70 -10.95 -24.86
C VAL A 236 13.75 -11.99 -25.25
N ASP A 237 14.90 -11.97 -24.58
CA ASP A 237 16.07 -12.74 -24.98
C ASP A 237 16.38 -13.88 -23.99
N PHE A 238 16.03 -15.10 -24.40
CA PHE A 238 16.44 -16.35 -23.74
C PHE A 238 17.97 -16.53 -23.91
N ASN A 239 18.71 -16.83 -22.82
CA ASN A 239 20.14 -17.16 -22.85
C ASN A 239 21.11 -16.07 -23.40
N SER A 240 20.81 -14.78 -23.17
CA SER A 240 21.52 -13.62 -23.76
C SER A 240 22.71 -13.07 -22.95
N PHE A 241 23.56 -13.93 -22.39
CA PHE A 241 24.84 -13.46 -21.86
C PHE A 241 25.85 -13.30 -23.01
N GLY A 242 25.94 -12.09 -23.55
CA GLY A 242 27.01 -11.68 -24.49
C GLY A 242 26.60 -10.84 -25.70
N GLY A 243 25.31 -10.56 -25.91
CA GLY A 243 24.78 -9.69 -26.98
C GLY A 243 24.18 -8.37 -26.48
N GLU A 244 23.61 -7.58 -27.40
CA GLU A 244 22.80 -6.39 -27.07
C GLU A 244 21.58 -6.85 -26.25
N TRP A 245 21.61 -6.58 -24.95
CA TRP A 245 20.54 -6.97 -24.02
C TRP A 245 19.35 -6.00 -24.12
N GLY A 246 18.16 -6.52 -24.41
CA GLY A 246 16.92 -5.74 -24.58
C GLY A 246 15.84 -5.98 -23.52
N GLY A 247 16.22 -6.17 -22.25
CA GLY A 247 15.29 -6.52 -21.16
C GLY A 247 15.35 -5.61 -19.94
N TRP A 248 14.74 -6.05 -18.83
CA TRP A 248 14.85 -5.44 -17.51
C TRP A 248 15.26 -6.49 -16.45
N ARG A 249 16.29 -6.23 -15.63
CA ARG A 249 16.90 -7.19 -14.67
C ARG A 249 16.80 -6.64 -13.26
N SER A 250 16.43 -7.49 -12.29
CA SER A 250 16.48 -7.16 -10.86
C SER A 250 17.19 -8.25 -10.06
N LYS A 251 18.06 -7.87 -9.11
CA LYS A 251 18.67 -8.79 -8.12
C LYS A 251 18.06 -8.55 -6.76
N ALA A 252 17.58 -9.59 -6.10
CA ALA A 252 17.39 -9.54 -4.66
C ALA A 252 18.73 -9.85 -3.99
N ALA A 253 19.25 -8.94 -3.16
CA ALA A 253 20.36 -9.25 -2.29
C ALA A 253 19.87 -10.21 -1.20
N MET A 254 20.57 -11.32 -0.98
CA MET A 254 20.24 -12.26 0.10
C MET A 254 20.54 -11.61 1.47
N ALA A 255 19.58 -10.86 2.02
CA ALA A 255 19.46 -10.47 3.44
C ALA A 255 18.04 -9.93 3.71
N PRO A 256 17.49 -10.04 4.94
CA PRO A 256 16.08 -9.77 5.22
C PRO A 256 15.84 -8.27 5.37
N SER A 257 15.82 -7.53 4.27
CA SER A 257 15.29 -6.17 4.24
C SER A 257 14.96 -5.79 2.81
N LEU A 258 13.68 -5.46 2.61
CA LEU A 258 13.01 -4.94 1.43
C LEU A 258 13.90 -4.48 0.27
N SER A 259 13.71 -5.11 -0.89
CA SER A 259 13.98 -4.45 -2.17
C SER A 259 12.79 -3.56 -2.51
N LEU A 260 12.80 -2.31 -2.02
CA LEU A 260 11.93 -1.27 -2.54
C LEU A 260 12.48 -0.82 -3.88
N MET A 261 11.78 -1.15 -4.97
CA MET A 261 12.00 -0.44 -6.22
C MET A 261 11.07 0.77 -6.29
N VAL A 262 11.67 1.95 -6.19
CA VAL A 262 10.98 3.22 -6.43
C VAL A 262 11.02 3.53 -7.92
N LEU A 263 9.88 3.49 -8.61
CA LEU A 263 9.71 4.23 -9.86
C LEU A 263 9.55 5.72 -9.50
N ILE A 264 10.58 6.54 -9.76
CA ILE A 264 10.43 8.00 -9.72
C ILE A 264 9.90 8.44 -11.08
N PHE A 265 8.61 8.76 -11.16
CA PHE A 265 8.07 9.50 -12.31
C PHE A 265 8.48 10.96 -12.17
N THR A 266 9.46 11.42 -12.96
CA THR A 266 9.69 12.85 -13.13
C THR A 266 8.77 13.38 -14.22
N THR A 267 7.85 14.29 -13.86
CA THR A 267 7.10 15.09 -14.83
C THR A 267 8.03 16.13 -15.42
N GLY A 268 8.76 15.78 -16.48
CA GLY A 268 9.64 16.72 -17.19
C GLY A 268 10.42 16.09 -18.32
N ALA A 269 10.20 16.56 -19.54
CA ALA A 269 10.68 16.01 -20.80
C ALA A 269 12.16 15.58 -20.82
N ILE A 270 12.41 14.32 -21.18
CA ILE A 270 13.73 13.86 -21.63
C ILE A 270 13.81 14.07 -23.14
N LYS A 271 14.45 15.16 -23.56
CA LYS A 271 15.15 15.22 -24.85
C LYS A 271 16.56 14.68 -24.62
N THR A 272 16.93 13.64 -25.35
CA THR A 272 18.34 13.38 -25.62
C THR A 272 18.54 13.33 -27.13
N ALA A 273 19.24 14.36 -27.63
CA ALA A 273 19.78 14.38 -28.98
C ALA A 273 21.08 13.56 -29.00
N LYS A 274 21.18 12.70 -30.01
CA LYS A 274 22.39 12.05 -30.50
C LYS A 274 23.49 13.07 -30.86
N PRO A 275 24.76 12.66 -30.87
CA PRO A 275 25.30 11.93 -32.02
C PRO A 275 25.35 10.41 -31.85
#